data_AF-A0A842IH97-F1
#
_entry.id   AF-A0A842IH97-F1
#
_cell.length_a   1.000
_cell.length_b   1.000
_cell.length_c   1.000
_cell.angle_alpha   90.00
_cell.angle_beta   90.00
_cell.angle_gamma   90.00
#
_symmetry.space_group_name_H-M   'P 1'
#
loop_
_entity.id
_entity.type
_entity.pdbx_description
1 polymer ?
#
loop_
_entity_poly.entity_id
_entity_poly.type
_entity_poly.pdbx_seq_one_letter_code
_entity_poly.pdbx_strand_id
1 'polypeptide(L)'
;MAAKKRMELSRTDHLAVERTRLANERTFLAYFRTFIVFLSSGFAILKLSVLEEIEGIGYFLLVLSPVLLAIGVGRFLYVKRQLRQFYMIRE
;
A
#
# COMPACT_ATOMS: atom_id res chain seq x y z
N MET A 1 17.41 35.02 -18.07
CA MET A 1 16.00 34.92 -17.65
C MET A 1 15.37 33.72 -18.34
N ALA A 2 15.17 32.59 -17.64
CA ALA A 2 14.49 31.42 -18.20
C ALA A 2 12.98 31.54 -17.99
N ALA A 3 12.23 31.63 -19.08
CA ALA A 3 10.78 31.79 -19.06
C ALA A 3 10.09 30.56 -18.42
N LYS A 4 9.43 30.76 -17.27
CA LYS A 4 8.60 29.76 -16.57
C LYS A 4 7.39 29.44 -17.46
N LYS A 5 7.48 28.42 -18.31
CA LYS A 5 6.37 27.93 -19.13
C LYS A 5 5.31 27.32 -18.22
N ARG A 6 4.25 28.08 -17.92
CA ARG A 6 3.01 27.57 -17.34
C ARG A 6 2.35 26.64 -18.37
N MET A 7 2.69 25.36 -18.34
CA MET A 7 1.86 24.36 -19.00
C MET A 7 0.62 24.17 -18.13
N GLU A 8 -0.48 24.80 -18.52
CA GLU A 8 -1.80 24.36 -18.08
C GLU A 8 -1.89 22.86 -18.36
N LEU A 9 -2.17 22.08 -17.32
CA LEU A 9 -2.35 20.65 -17.44
C LEU A 9 -3.57 20.40 -18.33
N SER A 10 -3.37 19.61 -19.39
CA SER A 10 -4.49 19.19 -20.22
C SER A 10 -5.42 18.30 -19.39
N ARG A 11 -6.71 18.23 -19.73
CA ARG A 11 -7.65 17.27 -19.09
C ARG A 11 -7.11 15.83 -19.10
N THR A 12 -6.29 15.50 -20.09
CA THR A 12 -5.58 14.21 -20.21
C THR A 12 -4.56 13.99 -19.09
N ASP A 13 -3.83 15.02 -18.67
CA ASP A 13 -2.82 14.94 -17.61
C ASP A 13 -3.48 14.69 -16.25
N HIS A 14 -4.61 15.34 -15.98
CA HIS A 14 -5.43 15.07 -14.78
C HIS A 14 -5.88 13.61 -14.73
N LEU A 15 -6.42 13.09 -15.83
CA LEU A 15 -6.85 11.69 -15.92
C LEU A 15 -5.67 10.71 -15.82
N ALA A 16 -4.47 11.09 -16.25
CA ALA A 16 -3.27 10.26 -16.08
C ALA A 16 -2.83 10.15 -14.61
N VAL A 17 -2.90 11.26 -13.86
CA VAL A 17 -2.60 11.29 -12.41
C VAL A 17 -3.62 10.47 -11.63
N GLU A 18 -4.91 10.60 -11.95
CA GLU A 18 -5.97 9.86 -11.26
C GLU A 18 -5.85 8.35 -11.47
N ARG A 19 -5.56 7.90 -12.71
CA ARG A 19 -5.27 6.49 -13.00
C ARG A 19 -4.08 5.96 -12.18
N THR A 20 -3.04 6.76 -12.02
CA THR A 20 -1.87 6.39 -11.22
C THR A 20 -2.22 6.32 -9.73
N ARG A 21 -3.07 7.23 -9.24
CA ARG A 21 -3.56 7.21 -7.84
C ARG A 21 -4.41 5.97 -7.57
N LEU A 22 -5.37 5.67 -8.44
CA LEU A 22 -6.23 4.49 -8.33
C LEU A 22 -5.42 3.19 -8.40
N ALA A 23 -4.38 3.14 -9.24
CA ALA A 23 -3.46 2.00 -9.28
C ALA A 23 -2.70 1.82 -7.95
N ASN A 24 -2.23 2.91 -7.33
CA ASN A 24 -1.55 2.87 -6.03
C ASN A 24 -2.50 2.44 -4.89
N GLU A 25 -3.73 2.93 -4.89
CA GLU A 25 -4.78 2.51 -3.95
C GLU A 25 -5.09 1.01 -4.11
N ARG A 26 -5.22 0.51 -5.34
CA ARG A 26 -5.40 -0.92 -5.61
C ARG A 26 -4.24 -1.76 -5.07
N THR A 27 -3.01 -1.32 -5.27
CA THR A 27 -1.82 -2.02 -4.74
C THR A 27 -1.83 -2.03 -3.21
N PHE A 28 -2.18 -0.92 -2.57
CA PHE A 28 -2.33 -0.86 -1.11
C PHE A 28 -3.41 -1.83 -0.61
N LEU A 29 -4.57 -1.87 -1.26
CA LEU A 29 -5.66 -2.80 -0.91
C LEU A 29 -5.24 -4.26 -1.10
N ALA A 30 -4.34 -4.57 -2.05
CA ALA A 30 -3.77 -5.90 -2.18
C ALA A 30 -2.88 -6.27 -0.99
N TYR A 31 -2.01 -5.36 -0.53
CA TYR A 31 -1.22 -5.57 0.71
C TYR A 31 -2.13 -5.72 1.93
N PHE A 32 -3.19 -4.92 2.03
CA PHE A 32 -4.16 -5.00 3.12
C PHE A 32 -4.91 -6.34 3.12
N ARG A 33 -5.29 -6.86 1.95
CA ARG A 33 -5.86 -8.20 1.82
C ARG A 33 -4.92 -9.26 2.34
N THR A 34 -3.65 -9.23 1.93
CA THR A 34 -2.66 -10.21 2.43
C THR A 34 -2.47 -10.08 3.94
N PHE A 35 -2.45 -8.86 4.48
CA PHE A 35 -2.40 -8.64 5.92
C PHE A 35 -3.55 -9.33 6.67
N ILE A 36 -4.80 -9.12 6.22
CA ILE A 36 -5.98 -9.71 6.87
C ILE A 36 -5.92 -11.24 6.83
N VAL A 37 -5.56 -11.83 5.68
CA VAL A 37 -5.50 -13.29 5.53
C VAL A 37 -4.46 -13.88 6.48
N PHE A 38 -3.26 -13.29 6.55
CA PHE A 38 -2.21 -13.78 7.44
C PHE A 38 -2.57 -13.59 8.91
N LEU A 39 -3.16 -12.45 9.28
CA LEU A 39 -3.60 -12.17 10.64
C LEU A 39 -4.70 -13.14 11.07
N SER A 40 -5.73 -13.34 10.23
CA SER A 40 -6.86 -14.23 10.56
C SER A 40 -6.42 -15.68 10.63
N SER A 41 -5.57 -16.15 9.70
CA SER A 41 -4.99 -17.49 9.76
C SER A 41 -4.12 -17.69 11.00
N GLY A 42 -3.27 -16.72 11.36
CA GLY A 42 -2.48 -16.77 12.58
C GLY A 42 -3.34 -16.89 13.83
N PHE A 43 -4.38 -16.07 13.95
CA PHE A 43 -5.35 -16.17 15.05
C PHE A 43 -6.11 -17.49 15.06
N ALA A 44 -6.53 -18.01 13.90
CA ALA A 44 -7.25 -19.28 13.82
C ALA A 44 -6.37 -20.42 14.34
N ILE A 45 -5.12 -20.49 13.90
CA ILE A 45 -4.15 -21.53 14.33
C ILE A 45 -3.96 -21.47 15.85
N LEU A 46 -3.72 -20.29 16.42
CA LEU A 46 -3.50 -20.12 17.87
C LEU A 46 -4.74 -20.42 18.73
N LYS A 47 -5.94 -20.40 18.14
CA LYS A 47 -7.22 -20.67 18.86
C LYS A 47 -7.63 -22.14 18.81
N LEU A 48 -7.10 -22.91 17.87
CA LEU A 48 -7.49 -24.30 17.63
C LEU A 48 -6.54 -25.22 18.40
N SER A 49 -7.02 -25.87 19.47
CA SER A 49 -6.24 -26.84 20.25
C SER A 49 -5.76 -28.04 19.43
N VAL A 50 -6.45 -28.38 18.33
CA VAL A 50 -6.03 -29.44 17.39
C VAL A 50 -4.75 -29.04 16.63
N LEU A 51 -4.39 -27.77 16.61
CA LEU A 51 -3.26 -27.21 15.87
C LEU A 51 -2.08 -26.81 16.81
N GLU A 52 -2.05 -27.31 18.04
CA GLU A 52 -1.00 -26.99 19.03
C GLU A 52 0.42 -27.26 18.50
N GLU A 53 0.61 -28.33 17.73
CA GLU A 53 1.90 -28.67 17.12
C GLU A 53 2.44 -27.59 16.17
N ILE A 54 1.56 -26.75 15.61
CA ILE A 54 1.91 -25.70 14.65
C ILE A 54 1.70 -24.27 15.19
N GLU A 55 1.57 -24.10 16.51
CA GLU A 55 1.46 -22.77 17.14
C GLU A 55 2.58 -21.82 16.74
N GLY A 56 3.80 -22.34 16.55
CA GLY A 56 4.94 -21.55 16.07
C GLY A 56 4.68 -20.86 14.72
N ILE A 57 3.94 -21.52 13.82
CA ILE A 57 3.51 -20.95 12.55
C ILE A 57 2.46 -19.85 12.79
N GLY A 58 1.55 -20.06 13.74
CA GLY A 58 0.56 -19.06 14.17
C GLY A 58 1.22 -17.74 14.62
N TYR A 59 2.21 -17.82 15.52
CA TYR A 59 2.98 -16.66 15.95
C TYR A 59 3.76 -16.01 14.81
N PHE A 60 4.38 -16.82 13.94
CA PHE A 60 5.09 -16.31 12.77
C PHE A 60 4.17 -15.50 11.84
N LEU A 61 2.97 -16.03 11.52
CA LEU A 61 1.98 -15.34 10.70
C LEU A 61 1.50 -14.04 11.36
N LEU A 62 1.29 -14.08 12.68
CA LEU A 62 0.84 -12.93 13.45
C LEU A 62 1.88 -11.79 13.43
N VAL A 63 3.18 -12.10 13.56
CA VAL A 63 4.29 -11.14 13.45
C VAL A 63 4.51 -10.69 12.01
N LEU A 64 4.37 -11.59 11.03
CA LEU A 64 4.54 -11.26 9.61
C LEU A 64 3.45 -10.31 9.10
N SER A 65 2.24 -10.41 9.63
CA SER A 65 1.10 -9.59 9.21
C SER A 65 1.35 -8.06 9.35
N PRO A 66 1.74 -7.47 10.51
CA PRO A 66 2.04 -6.05 10.59
C PRO A 66 3.24 -5.64 9.74
N VAL A 67 4.21 -6.53 9.49
CA VAL A 67 5.35 -6.25 8.59
C VAL A 67 4.85 -6.06 7.15
N LEU A 68 4.00 -6.94 6.65
CA LEU A 68 3.38 -6.80 5.32
C LEU A 68 2.56 -5.52 5.21
N LEU A 69 1.79 -5.18 6.26
CA LEU A 69 1.01 -3.95 6.30
C LEU A 69 1.92 -2.71 6.29
N ALA A 70 2.99 -2.71 7.08
CA ALA A 70 3.95 -1.61 7.13
C ALA A 70 4.62 -1.37 5.77
N ILE A 71 5.00 -2.44 5.06
CA ILE A 71 5.53 -2.37 3.69
C ILE A 71 4.48 -1.74 2.75
N GLY A 72 3.23 -2.21 2.82
CA GLY A 72 2.14 -1.68 2.00
C GLY A 72 1.87 -0.19 2.24
N VAL A 73 1.82 0.23 3.50
CA VAL A 73 1.66 1.64 3.90
C VAL A 73 2.86 2.48 3.45
N GLY A 74 4.08 2.01 3.70
CA GLY A 74 5.31 2.70 3.28
C GLY A 74 5.35 2.93 1.77
N ARG A 75 5.02 1.90 0.98
CA ARG A 75 4.98 2.01 -0.48
C ARG A 75 3.87 2.95 -0.95
N PHE A 76 2.69 2.85 -0.37
CA PHE A 76 1.56 3.73 -0.69
C PHE A 76 1.91 5.20 -0.46
N LEU A 77 2.53 5.51 0.68
CA LEU A 77 2.97 6.86 1.03
C LEU A 77 4.10 7.36 0.14
N TYR A 78 5.07 6.50 -0.20
CA TYR A 78 6.17 6.85 -1.12
C TYR A 78 5.63 7.29 -2.48
N VAL A 79 4.76 6.48 -3.08
CA VAL A 79 4.14 6.79 -4.39
C VAL A 79 3.25 8.02 -4.29
N LYS A 80 2.44 8.14 -3.22
CA LYS A 80 1.60 9.32 -2.99
C LYS A 80 2.42 10.61 -2.84
N ARG A 81 3.62 10.54 -2.24
CA ARG A 81 4.55 11.68 -2.14
C ARG A 81 5.16 12.03 -3.50
N GLN A 82 5.59 11.03 -4.27
CA GLN A 82 6.10 11.21 -5.64
C GLN A 82 5.08 11.91 -6.55
N LEU A 83 3.81 11.47 -6.52
CA LEU A 83 2.74 12.11 -7.30
C LEU A 83 2.51 13.57 -6.89
N ARG A 84 2.55 13.88 -5.58
CA ARG A 84 2.42 15.26 -5.11
C ARG A 84 3.59 16.14 -5.51
N GLN A 85 4.82 15.64 -5.46
CA GLN A 85 6.00 16.43 -5.85
C GLN A 85 5.98 16.76 -7.35
N PHE A 86 5.67 15.80 -8.21
CA PHE A 86 5.54 16.06 -9.65
C PHE A 86 4.45 17.08 -9.98
N TYR A 87 3.38 17.15 -9.19
CA TYR A 87 2.27 18.06 -9.42
C TYR A 87 2.48 19.46 -8.79
N MET A 88 3.05 19.54 -7.57
CA MET A 88 3.32 20.80 -6.86
C MET A 88 4.49 21.61 -7.45
N ILE A 89 5.42 20.98 -8.17
CA ILE A 89 6.52 21.69 -8.85
C ILE A 89 6.00 22.56 -10.03
N ARG A 90 4.73 22.43 -10.41
CA ARG A 90 4.15 23.07 -11.59
C ARG A 90 3.12 24.18 -11.34
N GLU A 91 2.97 24.65 -10.09
CA GLU A 91 2.28 25.93 -9.77
C GLU A 91 3.26 27.12 -9.83
#